data_AF-A0A2N2UMB9-F1
#
_entry.id   AF-A0A2N2UMB9-F1
#
_cell.length_a   1.000
_cell.length_b   1.000
_cell.length_c   1.000
_cell.angle_alpha   90.00
_cell.angle_beta   90.00
_cell.angle_gamma   90.00
#
_symmetry.space_group_name_H-M   'P 1'
#
loop_
_entity.id
_entity.type
_entity.pdbx_description
1 polymer ?
#
loop_
_entity_poly.entity_id
_entity_poly.type
_entity_poly.pdbx_seq_one_letter_code
_entity_poly.pdbx_strand_id
1 'polypeptide(L)' 'MDRSWKPNVTVAALIERDGRFLMVEEETEDGLRFNQPAGHLEE' A
#
# COMPACT_ATOMS: atom_id res chain seq x y z
N MET A 1 20.87 17.63 -17.99
CA MET A 1 21.00 16.35 -17.25
C MET A 1 19.65 15.70 -17.28
N ASP A 2 19.56 14.54 -17.91
CA ASP A 2 18.34 13.77 -18.02
C ASP A 2 17.91 13.35 -16.61
N ARG A 3 16.71 13.73 -16.18
CA ARG A 3 16.15 13.21 -14.92
C ARG A 3 15.72 11.79 -15.23
N SER A 4 16.59 10.83 -14.92
CA SER A 4 16.26 9.41 -14.98
C SER A 4 14.93 9.19 -14.27
N TRP A 5 13.91 8.80 -15.04
CA TRP A 5 12.60 8.45 -14.50
C TRP A 5 12.76 7.40 -13.41
N LYS A 6 12.20 7.65 -12.23
CA LYS A 6 12.17 6.70 -11.11
C LYS A 6 10.71 6.44 -10.73
N PRO A 7 10.19 5.20 -10.87
CA PRO A 7 8.86 4.88 -10.42
C PRO A 7 8.80 4.86 -8.89
N ASN A 8 7.64 5.24 -8.34
CA ASN A 8 7.34 4.93 -6.95
C ASN A 8 7.16 3.42 -6.83
N VAL A 9 7.86 2.81 -5.87
CA VAL A 9 7.71 1.39 -5.54
C VAL A 9 6.94 1.29 -4.24
N THR A 10 5.88 0.49 -4.24
CA THR A 10 5.05 0.22 -3.08
C THR A 10 5.04 -1.29 -2.84
N VAL A 11 5.15 -1.69 -1.58
CA VAL A 11 4.99 -3.07 -1.12
C VAL A 11 3.70 -3.19 -0.33
N ALA A 12 3.08 -4.37 -0.35
CA ALA A 12 1.88 -4.68 0.39
C ALA A 12 1.93 -6.11 0.95
N ALA A 13 1.29 -6.34 2.10
CA ALA A 13 1.26 -7.64 2.76
C ALA A 13 -0.15 -8.26 2.73
N LEU A 14 -0.24 -9.56 2.41
CA LEU A 14 -1.42 -10.37 2.66
C LEU A 14 -1.20 -11.16 3.95
N ILE A 15 -1.94 -10.80 4.99
CA ILE A 15 -1.82 -11.43 6.31
C ILE A 15 -3.12 -12.16 6.61
N GLU A 16 -3.06 -13.49 6.58
CA GLU A 16 -4.20 -14.39 6.82
C GLU A 16 -4.14 -14.96 8.24
N ARG A 17 -5.32 -15.06 8.87
CA ARG A 17 -5.52 -15.76 10.13
C ARG A 17 -6.96 -16.28 10.24
N ASP A 18 -7.11 -17.59 10.48
CA ASP A 18 -8.39 -18.26 10.71
C ASP A 18 -9.45 -18.00 9.61
N GLY A 19 -9.00 -18.01 8.36
CA GLY A 19 -9.79 -17.74 7.15
C GLY A 19 -10.09 -16.27 6.90
N ARG A 20 -9.45 -15.35 7.63
CA ARG A 20 -9.67 -13.89 7.54
C ARG A 20 -8.39 -13.17 7.18
N PHE A 21 -8.51 -12.01 6.52
CA PHE A 21 -7.36 -11.18 6.14
C PHE A 21 -7.35 -9.87 6.91
N LEU A 22 -6.16 -9.40 7.29
CA LEU A 22 -5.97 -8.07 7.86
C LEU A 22 -6.13 -7.00 6.77
N MET A 23 -6.96 -6.01 7.04
CA MET A 23 -7.15 -4.81 6.22
C MET A 23 -6.91 -3.57 7.06
N VAL A 24 -6.46 -2.49 6.43
CA VAL A 24 -6.38 -1.15 7.04
C VAL A 24 -7.44 -0.24 6.43
N GLU A 25 -7.96 0.69 7.22
CA GLU A 25 -8.86 1.76 6.77
C GLU A 25 -8.03 3.01 6.48
N GLU A 26 -8.28 3.61 5.32
CA GLU A 26 -7.65 4.87 4.90
C GLU A 26 -8.73 5.88 4.51
N GLU A 27 -8.57 7.12 4.97
CA GLU A 27 -9.34 8.26 4.44
C GLU A 27 -8.67 8.74 3.16
N THR A 28 -9.38 8.66 2.04
CA THR A 28 -8.93 9.11 0.72
C THR A 28 -9.79 10.27 0.22
N GLU A 29 -9.38 10.93 -0.86
CA GLU A 29 -10.19 11.98 -1.52
C GLU A 29 -11.58 11.46 -1.96
N ASP A 30 -11.69 10.15 -2.26
CA ASP A 30 -12.95 9.49 -2.62
C ASP A 30 -13.69 8.88 -1.41
N GLY A 31 -13.27 9.22 -0.19
CA GLY A 31 -13.81 8.74 1.08
C GLY A 31 -13.07 7.53 1.67
N LEU A 32 -13.73 6.83 2.59
CA LEU A 32 -13.14 5.69 3.31
C LEU A 32 -12.89 4.50 2.36
N ARG A 33 -11.69 3.93 2.41
CA ARG A 33 -11.28 2.77 1.63
C ARG A 33 -10.58 1.74 2.51
N PHE A 34 -10.75 0.47 2.16
CA PHE A 34 -9.98 -0.63 2.73
C PHE A 34 -8.78 -0.93 1.83
N ASN A 35 -7.61 -1.14 2.44
CA ASN A 35 -6.38 -1.48 1.75
C ASN A 35 -5.67 -2.65 2.45
N GLN A 36 -4.74 -3.29 1.76
CA GLN A 36 -3.75 -4.13 2.42
C GLN A 36 -2.79 -3.24 3.23
N PRO A 37 -2.21 -3.74 4.33
CA PRO A 37 -1.06 -3.08 4.94
C PRO A 37 0.03 -2.87 3.88
N ALA A 38 0.31 -1.61 3.54
CA ALA A 38 1.17 -1.24 2.41
C ALA A 38 2.03 -0.01 2.73
N GLY A 39 3.12 0.17 1.98
CA GLY A 39 4.04 1.30 2.15
C GLY A 39 5.05 1.41 1.02
N HIS A 40 5.75 2.54 0.94
CA HIS A 40 6.80 2.74 -0.04
C HIS A 40 8.07 1.98 0.30
N LEU A 41 8.81 1.54 -0.72
CA LEU A 41 10.15 1.01 -0.54
C LEU A 41 11.09 2.16 -0.14
N GLU A 42 11.69 2.09 1.05
CA GLU A 42 12.79 2.95 1.48
C GLU A 42 14.12 2.46 0.88
N GLU A 43 15.09 3.37 0.69
CA GLU A 43 16.44 3.05 0.14
C GLU A 43 17.40 2.50 1.19
#